data_AF-A0A7S2IMN0-F1
#
_entry.id   AF-A0A7S2IMN0-F1
#
_cell.length_a   1.000
_cell.length_b   1.000
_cell.length_c   1.000
_cell.angle_alpha   90.00
_cell.angle_beta   90.00
_cell.angle_gamma   90.00
#
_symmetry.space_group_name_H-M   'P 1'
#
loop_
_entity.id
_entity.type
_entity.pdbx_description
1 polymer ?
#
loop_
_entity_poly.entity_id
_entity_poly.type
_entity_poly.pdbx_seq_one_letter_code
_entity_poly.pdbx_strand_id
1 'polypeptide(L)'
;RFKALYIILLALFHDLQIVTIAYDKQVASPFPETPTVVGLLMQSYAMGILMFAQTMGLMMYGYLFMSETFYESWYTSMHGPSGVEMDTYLETAIFLQISNSSAILILSARTVNFFFTTTPAWQLLFSTALGQIIVNVWIIFFAGRLIDKMHVSDVALVWLYDLIWLLILDIVKMCAEKLWDKIKPWEIEHNPALAAKVQAKRVSRRINNSLRVSQNLGDAKKLISNKTGRKSVNLTS
;
A
#
# COMPACT_ATOMS: atom_id res chain seq x y z
N ARG A 1 1.53 17.03 25.56
CA ARG A 1 0.31 17.26 24.71
C ARG A 1 0.78 17.80 23.37
N PHE A 2 0.21 17.35 22.24
CA PHE A 2 0.57 17.87 20.91
C PHE A 2 -0.16 19.18 20.63
N LYS A 3 0.56 20.23 20.22
CA LYS A 3 -0.05 21.53 19.92
C LYS A 3 -1.01 21.45 18.73
N ALA A 4 -2.20 22.01 18.89
CA ALA A 4 -3.24 22.03 17.85
C ALA A 4 -2.78 22.73 16.55
N LEU A 5 -1.83 23.66 16.65
CA LEU A 5 -1.28 24.38 15.51
C LEU A 5 -0.67 23.46 14.45
N TYR A 6 0.06 22.41 14.84
CA TYR A 6 0.62 21.46 13.88
C TYR A 6 -0.48 20.70 13.12
N ILE A 7 -1.58 20.38 13.79
CA ILE A 7 -2.74 19.72 13.14
C ILE A 7 -3.39 20.65 12.12
N ILE A 8 -3.54 21.93 12.46
CA ILE A 8 -4.08 22.95 11.55
C ILE A 8 -3.17 23.12 10.32
N LEU A 9 -1.85 23.20 10.53
CA LEU A 9 -0.87 23.30 9.45
C LEU A 9 -0.90 22.05 8.56
N LEU A 10 -0.95 20.86 9.15
CA LEU A 10 -1.10 19.61 8.41
C LEU A 10 -2.35 19.69 7.53
N ALA A 11 -3.52 19.98 8.11
CA ALA A 11 -4.78 20.07 7.38
C ALA A 11 -4.69 21.02 6.18
N LEU A 12 -4.09 22.21 6.36
CA LEU A 12 -3.88 23.18 5.28
C LEU A 12 -3.03 22.61 4.13
N PHE A 13 -1.91 21.95 4.43
CA PHE A 13 -1.05 21.37 3.40
C PHE A 13 -1.71 20.18 2.69
N HIS A 14 -2.48 19.37 3.41
CA HIS A 14 -3.21 18.25 2.80
C HIS A 14 -4.31 18.72 1.87
N ASP A 15 -5.09 19.73 2.27
CA ASP A 15 -6.17 20.28 1.42
C ASP A 15 -5.62 20.79 0.09
N LEU A 16 -4.45 21.45 0.11
CA LEU A 16 -3.78 21.91 -1.10
C LEU A 16 -3.36 20.75 -2.02
N GLN A 17 -2.91 19.64 -1.45
CA GLN A 17 -2.51 18.45 -2.21
C GLN A 17 -3.72 17.72 -2.81
N ILE A 18 -4.81 17.58 -2.04
CA ILE A 18 -6.00 16.82 -2.42
C ILE A 18 -6.69 17.41 -3.66
N VAL A 19 -6.66 18.74 -3.85
CA VAL A 19 -7.25 19.38 -5.04
C VAL A 19 -6.67 18.84 -6.35
N THR A 20 -5.41 18.38 -6.34
CA THR A 20 -4.77 17.84 -7.55
C THR A 20 -5.23 16.44 -7.92
N ILE A 21 -5.88 15.71 -7.01
CA ILE A 21 -6.42 14.37 -7.28
C ILE A 21 -7.47 14.42 -8.39
N ALA A 22 -8.22 15.52 -8.50
CA ALA A 22 -9.23 15.70 -9.55
C ALA A 22 -8.64 15.70 -10.98
N TYR A 23 -7.35 15.99 -11.12
CA TYR A 23 -6.64 16.02 -12.41
C TYR A 23 -5.83 14.75 -12.68
N ASP A 24 -5.85 13.80 -11.75
CA ASP A 24 -5.09 12.56 -11.88
C ASP A 24 -5.77 11.58 -12.83
N LYS A 25 -4.98 10.99 -13.75
CA LYS A 25 -5.50 10.11 -14.80
C LYS A 25 -5.31 8.65 -14.39
N GLN A 26 -6.40 8.01 -13.98
CA GLN A 26 -6.40 6.58 -13.67
C GLN A 26 -6.88 5.70 -14.83
N VAL A 27 -6.23 4.55 -14.99
CA VAL A 27 -6.60 3.54 -15.99
C VAL A 27 -7.85 2.84 -15.50
N ALA A 28 -8.91 2.87 -16.31
CA ALA A 28 -10.15 2.18 -15.98
C ALA A 28 -9.95 0.66 -15.89
N SER A 29 -10.66 0.03 -14.96
CA SER A 29 -10.70 -1.43 -14.86
C SER A 29 -11.23 -2.05 -16.15
N PRO A 30 -10.68 -3.20 -16.61
CA PRO A 30 -11.14 -3.88 -17.83
C PRO A 30 -12.56 -4.48 -17.69
N PHE A 31 -13.15 -4.43 -16.50
CA PHE A 31 -14.48 -4.94 -16.21
C PHE A 31 -15.32 -3.88 -15.50
N PRO A 32 -16.66 -3.91 -15.67
CA PRO A 32 -17.52 -3.03 -14.90
C PRO A 32 -17.43 -3.37 -13.42
N GLU A 33 -17.15 -2.36 -12.61
CA GLU A 33 -17.07 -2.45 -11.16
C GLU A 33 -18.20 -1.65 -10.53
N THR A 34 -18.88 -2.26 -9.58
CA THR A 34 -19.86 -1.59 -8.73
C THR A 34 -19.12 -0.89 -7.59
N PRO A 35 -19.24 0.43 -7.44
CA PRO A 35 -18.56 1.16 -6.37
C PRO A 35 -19.12 0.73 -5.02
N THR A 36 -18.29 0.05 -4.23
CA THR A 36 -18.65 -0.41 -2.89
C THR A 36 -17.96 0.44 -1.84
N VAL A 37 -18.75 1.16 -1.04
CA VAL A 37 -18.24 1.95 0.10
C VAL A 37 -17.48 1.06 1.09
N VAL A 38 -17.94 -0.18 1.31
CA VAL A 38 -17.32 -1.11 2.27
C VAL A 38 -15.88 -1.47 1.88
N GLY A 39 -15.63 -1.74 0.59
CA GLY A 39 -14.27 -2.03 0.09
C GLY A 39 -13.33 -0.83 0.26
N LEU A 40 -13.83 0.37 -0.05
CA LEU A 40 -13.09 1.62 0.15
C LEU A 40 -12.77 1.86 1.63
N LEU A 41 -13.74 1.62 2.52
CA LEU A 41 -13.56 1.77 3.97
C LEU A 41 -12.53 0.77 4.50
N MET A 42 -12.58 -0.50 4.09
CA MET A 42 -11.59 -1.49 4.51
C MET A 42 -10.18 -1.11 4.08
N GLN A 43 -10.01 -0.65 2.83
CA GLN A 43 -8.70 -0.21 2.34
C GLN A 43 -8.20 1.01 3.13
N SER A 44 -9.06 2.01 3.33
CA SER A 44 -8.70 3.21 4.13
C SER A 44 -8.35 2.88 5.57
N TYR A 45 -9.05 1.93 6.20
CA TYR A 45 -8.83 1.54 7.58
C TYR A 45 -7.51 0.77 7.73
N ALA A 46 -7.22 -0.16 6.80
CA ALA A 46 -5.97 -0.90 6.79
C ALA A 46 -4.76 0.03 6.65
N MET A 47 -4.80 0.97 5.69
CA MET A 47 -3.74 1.96 5.52
C MET A 47 -3.66 2.92 6.71
N GLY A 48 -4.80 3.38 7.24
CA GLY A 48 -4.87 4.30 8.37
C GLY A 48 -4.28 3.73 9.66
N ILE A 49 -4.58 2.46 9.98
CA ILE A 49 -3.96 1.77 11.14
C ILE A 49 -2.45 1.68 10.95
N LEU A 50 -1.99 1.37 9.74
CA LEU A 50 -0.56 1.24 9.49
C LEU A 50 0.16 2.59 9.65
N MET A 51 -0.42 3.68 9.14
CA MET A 51 0.10 5.04 9.30
C MET A 51 0.11 5.48 10.77
N PHE A 52 -0.92 5.08 11.53
CA PHE A 52 -0.93 5.28 12.98
C PHE A 52 0.20 4.50 13.66
N ALA A 53 0.38 3.23 13.32
CA ALA A 53 1.45 2.39 13.84
C ALA A 53 2.85 2.92 13.47
N GLN A 54 3.01 3.48 12.28
CA GLN A 54 4.23 4.18 11.85
C GLN A 54 4.48 5.40 12.73
N THR A 55 3.49 6.27 12.94
CA THR A 55 3.65 7.48 13.77
C THR A 55 4.03 7.11 15.21
N MET A 56 3.34 6.11 15.78
CA MET A 56 3.67 5.57 17.11
C MET A 56 5.04 4.90 17.13
N GLY A 57 5.44 4.23 16.05
CA GLY A 57 6.74 3.61 15.90
C GLY A 57 7.87 4.64 15.95
N LEU A 58 7.74 5.76 15.25
CA LEU A 58 8.72 6.86 15.34
C LEU A 58 8.75 7.44 16.76
N MET A 59 7.58 7.65 17.38
CA MET A 59 7.50 8.17 18.74
C MET A 59 8.15 7.24 19.77
N MET A 60 7.99 5.92 19.63
CA MET A 60 8.49 4.96 20.61
C MET A 60 9.95 4.57 20.38
N TYR A 61 10.40 4.49 19.11
CA TYR A 61 11.70 3.94 18.75
C TYR A 61 12.64 4.95 18.06
N GLY A 62 12.17 6.18 17.79
CA GLY A 62 12.97 7.22 17.13
C GLY A 62 14.28 7.54 17.86
N TYR A 63 14.26 7.45 19.19
CA TYR A 63 15.42 7.70 20.04
C TYR A 63 16.60 6.74 19.79
N LEU A 64 16.37 5.59 19.14
CA LEU A 64 17.41 4.59 18.86
C LEU A 64 18.30 4.96 17.67
N PHE A 65 17.82 5.79 16.75
CA PHE A 65 18.52 6.07 15.49
C PHE A 65 18.64 7.57 15.15
N MET A 66 17.90 8.44 15.85
CA MET A 66 17.99 9.89 15.69
C MET A 66 19.12 10.50 16.51
N SER A 67 19.38 11.80 16.31
CA SER A 67 20.41 12.53 17.06
C SER A 67 20.14 12.62 18.57
N GLU A 68 21.17 13.01 19.34
CA GLU A 68 21.05 13.27 20.77
C GLU A 68 20.00 14.35 21.10
N THR A 69 19.84 15.36 20.23
CA THR A 69 18.80 16.40 20.42
C THR A 69 17.39 15.82 20.39
N PHE A 70 17.14 14.85 19.51
CA PHE A 70 15.88 14.12 19.49
C PHE A 70 15.70 13.28 20.75
N TYR A 71 16.77 12.61 21.21
CA TYR A 71 16.73 11.79 22.43
C TYR A 71 16.34 12.63 23.66
N GLU A 72 16.96 13.79 23.86
CA GLU A 72 16.65 14.69 24.99
C GLU A 72 15.21 15.21 24.93
N SER A 73 14.76 15.60 23.73
CA SER A 73 13.38 16.03 23.48
C SER A 73 12.38 14.91 23.77
N TRP A 74 12.68 13.69 23.33
CA TRP A 74 11.88 12.50 23.58
C TRP A 74 11.83 12.13 25.07
N TYR A 75 12.99 12.11 25.74
CA TYR A 75 13.09 11.77 27.15
C TYR A 75 12.29 12.75 28.01
N THR A 76 12.44 14.05 27.75
CA THR A 76 11.69 15.12 28.43
C THR A 76 10.19 15.00 28.19
N SER A 77 9.79 14.66 26.96
CA SER A 77 8.38 14.53 26.59
C SER A 77 7.71 13.29 27.19
N MET A 78 8.46 12.18 27.34
CA MET A 78 7.94 10.89 27.80
C MET A 78 8.02 10.71 29.32
N HIS A 79 9.06 11.26 29.97
CA HIS A 79 9.30 11.17 31.41
C HIS A 79 9.02 12.47 32.17
N GLY A 80 8.66 13.53 31.45
CA GLY A 80 8.28 14.81 32.04
C GLY A 80 6.95 14.74 32.79
N PRO A 81 6.58 15.84 33.49
CA PRO A 81 5.34 15.91 34.24
C PRO A 81 4.11 15.70 33.33
N SER A 82 3.20 14.82 33.74
CA SER A 82 1.95 14.56 33.02
C SER A 82 1.13 15.85 32.86
N GLY A 83 0.70 16.15 31.63
CA GLY A 83 -0.15 17.30 31.31
C GLY A 83 0.59 18.49 30.70
N VAL A 84 1.91 18.47 30.62
CA VAL A 84 2.72 19.49 29.95
C VAL A 84 2.69 19.29 28.42
N GLU A 85 2.91 20.36 27.67
CA GLU A 85 3.10 20.31 26.22
C GLU A 85 4.33 19.48 25.86
N MET A 86 4.27 18.82 24.71
CA MET A 86 5.40 18.04 24.21
C MET A 86 6.53 18.99 23.78
N ASP A 87 7.77 18.52 23.89
CA ASP A 87 8.90 19.33 23.46
C ASP A 87 8.83 19.62 21.95
N THR A 88 9.19 20.85 21.58
CA THR A 88 8.91 21.39 20.23
C THR A 88 9.70 20.66 19.16
N TYR A 89 10.87 20.10 19.48
CA TYR A 89 11.69 19.34 18.53
C TYR A 89 11.00 18.02 18.15
N LEU A 90 10.52 17.25 19.14
CA LEU A 90 9.75 16.02 18.90
C LEU A 90 8.42 16.31 18.17
N GLU A 91 7.73 17.39 18.52
CA GLU A 91 6.52 17.82 17.80
C GLU A 91 6.82 18.10 16.32
N THR A 92 7.94 18.78 16.04
CA THR A 92 8.38 19.08 14.67
C THR A 92 8.73 17.82 13.89
N ALA A 93 9.40 16.86 14.53
CA ALA A 93 9.73 15.57 13.90
C ALA A 93 8.48 14.76 13.55
N ILE A 94 7.49 14.69 14.46
CA ILE A 94 6.21 14.02 14.21
C ILE A 94 5.42 14.76 13.13
N PHE A 95 5.43 16.10 13.14
CA PHE A 95 4.80 16.90 12.10
C PHE A 95 5.40 16.63 10.72
N LEU A 96 6.73 16.61 10.61
CA LEU A 96 7.42 16.27 9.36
C LEU A 96 7.05 14.87 8.90
N GLN A 97 7.09 13.89 9.80
CA GLN A 97 6.77 12.50 9.50
C GLN A 97 5.36 12.34 8.96
N ILE A 98 4.35 12.92 9.61
CA ILE A 98 2.96 12.85 9.16
C ILE A 98 2.79 13.57 7.82
N SER A 99 3.43 14.73 7.64
CA SER A 99 3.38 15.50 6.40
C SER A 99 3.99 14.72 5.23
N ASN A 100 5.21 14.19 5.39
CA ASN A 100 5.88 13.38 4.37
C ASN A 100 5.09 12.11 4.05
N SER A 101 4.72 11.35 5.07
CA SER A 101 4.06 10.04 4.90
C SER A 101 2.74 10.16 4.16
N SER A 102 1.98 11.20 4.44
CA SER A 102 0.70 11.45 3.76
C SER A 102 0.84 11.95 2.33
N ALA A 103 1.82 12.82 2.06
CA ALA A 103 2.17 13.24 0.70
C ALA A 103 2.52 12.04 -0.17
N ILE A 104 3.30 11.10 0.37
CA ILE A 104 3.68 9.86 -0.30
C ILE A 104 2.49 8.88 -0.36
N LEU A 105 1.64 8.82 0.65
CA LEU A 105 0.45 7.97 0.68
C LEU A 105 -0.47 8.24 -0.51
N ILE A 106 -0.64 9.50 -0.92
CA ILE A 106 -1.44 9.85 -2.11
C ILE A 106 -0.91 9.12 -3.36
N LEU A 107 0.41 9.01 -3.52
CA LEU A 107 1.04 8.32 -4.64
C LEU A 107 0.79 6.80 -4.59
N SER A 108 0.76 6.22 -3.39
CA SER A 108 0.48 4.79 -3.18
C SER A 108 -1.01 4.45 -3.32
N ALA A 109 -1.90 5.27 -2.75
CA ALA A 109 -3.35 5.05 -2.77
C ALA A 109 -3.95 5.08 -4.18
N ARG A 110 -3.25 5.76 -5.10
CA ARG A 110 -3.58 5.82 -6.52
C ARG A 110 -3.38 4.49 -7.26
N THR A 111 -2.52 3.61 -6.76
CA THR A 111 -2.12 2.38 -7.46
C THR A 111 -2.62 1.13 -6.75
N VAL A 112 -3.15 0.19 -7.53
CA VAL A 112 -3.52 -1.16 -7.06
C VAL A 112 -2.28 -1.98 -6.69
N ASN A 113 -1.25 -1.91 -7.52
CA ASN A 113 0.05 -2.55 -7.27
C ASN A 113 0.98 -1.60 -6.50
N PHE A 114 2.27 -1.95 -6.41
CA PHE A 114 3.29 -1.06 -5.87
C PHE A 114 3.25 0.34 -6.50
N PHE A 115 3.51 1.38 -5.69
CA PHE A 115 3.40 2.79 -6.06
C PHE A 115 4.18 3.17 -7.32
N PHE A 116 5.31 2.50 -7.57
CA PHE A 116 6.19 2.73 -8.73
C PHE A 116 5.71 2.08 -10.03
N THR A 117 4.60 1.33 -10.01
CA THR A 117 4.11 0.59 -11.19
C THR A 117 3.46 1.51 -12.24
N THR A 118 2.96 2.68 -11.82
CA THR A 118 2.31 3.63 -12.72
C THR A 118 2.83 5.02 -12.47
N THR A 119 3.00 5.82 -13.53
CA THR A 119 3.45 7.21 -13.41
C THR A 119 2.27 8.10 -12.99
N PRO A 120 2.37 8.85 -11.88
CA PRO A 120 1.33 9.82 -11.50
C PRO A 120 1.22 10.95 -12.52
N ALA A 121 0.08 11.63 -12.55
CA ALA A 121 -0.04 12.88 -13.30
C ALA A 121 1.00 13.91 -12.81
N TRP A 122 1.56 14.67 -13.75
CA TRP A 122 2.64 15.63 -13.44
C TRP A 122 2.18 16.69 -12.44
N GLN A 123 0.91 17.09 -12.48
CA GLN A 123 0.33 18.06 -11.55
C GLN A 123 0.34 17.54 -10.11
N LEU A 124 -0.01 16.25 -9.92
CA LEU A 124 -0.08 15.64 -8.60
C LEU A 124 1.33 15.46 -8.03
N LEU A 125 2.27 14.94 -8.83
CA LEU A 125 3.66 14.82 -8.40
C LEU A 125 4.28 16.18 -8.08
N PHE A 126 4.04 17.20 -8.91
CA PHE A 126 4.56 18.54 -8.71
C PHE A 126 3.98 19.20 -7.46
N SER A 127 2.67 19.09 -7.23
CA SER A 127 2.02 19.67 -6.04
C SER A 127 2.51 19.03 -4.76
N THR A 128 2.59 17.70 -4.72
CA THR A 128 3.12 16.97 -3.58
C THR A 128 4.59 17.30 -3.33
N ALA A 129 5.41 17.32 -4.38
CA ALA A 129 6.83 17.66 -4.25
C ALA A 129 7.04 19.12 -3.80
N LEU A 130 6.32 20.08 -4.38
CA LEU A 130 6.40 21.49 -4.01
C LEU A 130 5.95 21.70 -2.56
N GLY A 131 4.85 21.09 -2.14
CA GLY A 131 4.39 21.15 -0.75
C GLY A 131 5.44 20.63 0.22
N GLN A 132 6.08 19.49 -0.10
CA GLN A 132 7.13 18.95 0.75
C GLN A 132 8.41 19.78 0.73
N ILE A 133 8.79 20.37 -0.39
CA ILE A 133 9.90 21.32 -0.45
C ILE A 133 9.65 22.50 0.48
N ILE A 134 8.44 23.09 0.45
CA ILE A 134 8.08 24.22 1.33
C ILE A 134 8.19 23.82 2.80
N VAL A 135 7.62 22.67 3.19
CA VAL A 135 7.68 22.18 4.58
C VAL A 135 9.12 21.91 5.04
N ASN A 136 9.92 21.22 4.22
CA ASN A 136 11.29 20.87 4.57
C ASN A 136 12.20 22.11 4.63
N VAL A 137 12.06 23.05 3.69
CA VAL A 137 12.77 24.34 3.72
C VAL A 137 12.38 25.12 4.97
N TRP A 138 11.10 25.12 5.33
CA TRP A 138 10.63 25.81 6.53
C TRP A 138 11.31 25.26 7.78
N ILE A 139 11.31 23.94 7.97
CA ILE A 139 11.88 23.26 9.14
C ILE A 139 13.41 23.39 9.22
N ILE A 140 14.11 23.35 8.08
CA ILE A 140 15.59 23.38 8.06
C ILE A 140 16.12 24.80 8.29
N PHE A 141 15.50 25.81 7.68
CA PHE A 141 16.08 27.16 7.65
C PHE A 141 15.47 28.11 8.66
N PHE A 142 14.21 27.91 9.06
CA PHE A 142 13.51 28.86 9.92
C PHE A 142 13.17 28.21 11.27
N ALA A 143 13.82 28.69 12.32
CA ALA A 143 13.38 28.46 13.69
C ALA A 143 12.31 29.51 14.03
N GLY A 144 11.15 29.08 14.53
CA GLY A 144 10.10 29.98 14.99
C GLY A 144 9.63 29.62 16.39
N ARG A 145 8.81 30.48 16.99
CA ARG A 145 8.09 30.12 18.23
C ARG A 145 7.11 28.97 18.02
N LEU A 146 6.80 28.66 16.75
CA LEU A 146 5.79 27.70 16.32
C LEU A 146 6.39 26.32 15.97
N ILE A 147 7.58 26.30 15.36
CA ILE A 147 8.26 25.11 14.84
C ILE A 147 9.73 25.26 15.19
N ASP A 148 10.33 24.19 15.70
CA ASP A 148 11.76 24.19 16.02
C ASP A 148 12.60 23.87 14.78
N LYS A 149 13.82 24.40 14.74
CA LYS A 149 14.73 24.10 13.65
C LYS A 149 15.31 22.71 13.84
N MET A 150 15.09 21.84 12.88
CA MET A 150 15.55 20.45 12.96
C MET A 150 16.90 20.26 12.26
N HIS A 151 17.73 19.37 12.80
CA HIS A 151 18.97 18.99 12.12
C HIS A 151 18.69 18.28 10.79
N VAL A 152 19.48 18.61 9.76
CA VAL A 152 19.31 18.02 8.41
C VAL A 152 19.49 16.49 8.45
N SER A 153 20.32 15.97 9.35
CA SER A 153 20.46 14.52 9.57
C SER A 153 19.15 13.87 9.99
N ASP A 154 18.44 14.48 10.95
CA ASP A 154 17.19 13.95 11.48
C ASP A 154 16.09 14.06 10.44
N VAL A 155 16.06 15.14 9.65
CA VAL A 155 15.14 15.30 8.50
C VAL A 155 15.34 14.14 7.52
N ALA A 156 16.58 13.85 7.14
CA ALA A 156 16.90 12.77 6.21
C ALA A 156 16.53 11.39 6.77
N LEU A 157 16.70 11.17 8.08
CA LEU A 157 16.30 9.94 8.76
C LEU A 157 14.78 9.76 8.79
N VAL A 158 14.01 10.82 9.03
CA VAL A 158 12.53 10.77 8.91
C VAL A 158 12.12 10.39 7.49
N TRP A 159 12.74 10.98 6.47
CA TRP A 159 12.48 10.61 5.08
C TRP A 159 12.77 9.14 4.80
N LEU A 160 13.92 8.65 5.25
CA LEU A 160 14.27 7.24 5.07
C LEU A 160 13.28 6.32 5.80
N TYR A 161 12.87 6.70 7.00
CA TYR A 161 11.84 6.01 7.78
C TYR A 161 10.52 5.92 7.00
N ASP A 162 10.05 7.04 6.46
CA ASP A 162 8.80 7.10 5.70
C ASP A 162 8.86 6.28 4.40
N LEU A 163 9.99 6.28 3.72
CA LEU A 163 10.21 5.46 2.51
C LEU A 163 10.21 3.96 2.81
N ILE A 164 10.75 3.52 3.95
CA ILE A 164 10.68 2.12 4.36
C ILE A 164 9.23 1.73 4.66
N TRP A 165 8.51 2.58 5.41
CA TRP A 165 7.11 2.33 5.74
C TRP A 165 6.20 2.35 4.52
N LEU A 166 6.51 3.16 3.50
CA LEU A 166 5.80 3.13 2.22
C LEU A 166 5.82 1.74 1.56
N LEU A 167 6.96 1.06 1.59
CA LEU A 167 7.07 -0.29 1.02
C LEU A 167 6.21 -1.29 1.81
N ILE A 168 6.18 -1.16 3.13
CA ILE A 168 5.31 -1.97 4.00
C ILE A 168 3.84 -1.66 3.71
N LEU A 169 3.50 -0.39 3.52
CA LEU A 169 2.16 0.08 3.21
C LEU A 169 1.64 -0.51 1.91
N ASP A 170 2.45 -0.51 0.86
CA ASP A 170 2.08 -1.15 -0.40
C ASP A 170 1.75 -2.63 -0.24
N ILE A 171 2.53 -3.36 0.58
CA ILE A 171 2.26 -4.77 0.86
C ILE A 171 0.91 -4.93 1.59
N VAL A 172 0.65 -4.12 2.61
CA VAL A 172 -0.61 -4.16 3.37
C VAL A 172 -1.81 -3.83 2.50
N LYS A 173 -1.71 -2.79 1.66
CA LYS A 173 -2.75 -2.38 0.70
C LYS A 173 -3.11 -3.52 -0.25
N MET A 174 -2.12 -4.22 -0.80
CA MET A 174 -2.35 -5.33 -1.72
C MET A 174 -2.99 -6.53 -0.99
N CYS A 175 -2.61 -6.77 0.26
CA CYS A 175 -3.21 -7.81 1.09
C CYS A 175 -4.67 -7.49 1.41
N ALA A 176 -4.98 -6.25 1.78
CA ALA A 176 -6.34 -5.79 2.06
C ALA A 176 -7.23 -5.87 0.82
N GLU A 177 -6.71 -5.54 -0.36
CA GLU A 177 -7.44 -5.69 -1.62
C GLU A 177 -7.74 -7.16 -1.96
N LYS A 178 -6.73 -8.04 -1.85
CA LYS A 178 -6.94 -9.49 -2.04
C LYS A 178 -7.92 -10.10 -1.05
N LEU A 179 -7.94 -9.59 0.19
CA LEU A 179 -8.88 -10.01 1.20
C LEU A 179 -10.30 -9.56 0.85
N TRP A 180 -10.45 -8.32 0.37
CA TRP A 180 -11.72 -7.80 -0.09
C TRP A 180 -12.28 -8.62 -1.25
N ASP A 181 -11.47 -8.91 -2.27
CA ASP A 181 -11.87 -9.74 -3.42
C ASP A 181 -12.37 -11.13 -3.01
N LYS A 182 -11.84 -11.67 -1.90
CA LYS A 182 -12.26 -12.98 -1.37
C LYS A 182 -13.56 -12.92 -0.58
N ILE A 183 -13.84 -11.82 0.11
CA ILE A 183 -15.00 -11.66 1.01
C ILE A 183 -16.19 -11.03 0.27
N LYS A 184 -15.94 -10.35 -0.85
CA LYS A 184 -16.94 -9.59 -1.63
C LYS A 184 -18.18 -10.45 -1.94
N PRO A 185 -19.40 -10.00 -1.56
CA PRO A 185 -20.65 -10.71 -1.84
C PRO A 185 -20.90 -10.96 -3.33
N TRP A 186 -21.44 -12.14 -3.66
CA TRP A 186 -21.72 -12.58 -5.04
C TRP A 186 -22.72 -11.69 -5.80
N GLU A 187 -23.57 -10.95 -5.08
CA GLU A 187 -24.57 -10.03 -5.65
C GLU A 187 -23.90 -8.81 -6.29
N ILE A 188 -22.76 -8.40 -5.74
CA ILE A 188 -21.92 -7.31 -6.25
C ILE A 188 -21.06 -7.82 -7.42
N GLU A 189 -20.83 -9.13 -7.50
CA GLU A 189 -20.11 -9.85 -8.56
C GLU A 189 -21.01 -10.28 -9.73
N HIS A 190 -22.28 -9.88 -9.79
CA HIS A 190 -23.20 -10.11 -10.93
C HIS A 190 -22.80 -9.31 -12.18
N ASN A 191 -21.50 -9.27 -12.46
CA ASN A 191 -20.91 -8.83 -13.69
C ASN A 191 -21.03 -9.98 -14.71
N PRO A 192 -21.95 -9.89 -15.69
CA PRO A 192 -22.14 -10.94 -16.67
C PRO A 192 -20.85 -11.27 -17.45
N ALA A 193 -19.90 -10.33 -17.56
CA ALA A 193 -18.62 -10.55 -18.24
C ALA A 193 -17.65 -11.44 -17.42
N LEU A 194 -17.66 -11.36 -16.09
CA LEU A 194 -16.86 -12.23 -15.22
C LEU A 194 -17.48 -13.63 -15.16
N ALA A 195 -18.81 -13.73 -15.07
CA ALA A 195 -19.53 -15.00 -15.15
C ALA A 195 -19.21 -15.75 -16.45
N ALA A 196 -19.21 -15.04 -17.59
CA ALA A 196 -18.84 -15.61 -18.89
C ALA A 196 -17.38 -16.10 -18.91
N LYS A 197 -16.42 -15.35 -18.36
CA LYS A 197 -15.01 -15.77 -18.30
C LYS A 197 -14.78 -16.95 -17.34
N VAL A 198 -15.45 -16.97 -16.19
CA VAL A 198 -15.38 -18.10 -15.23
C VAL A 198 -15.99 -19.35 -15.85
N GLN A 199 -17.12 -19.24 -16.56
CA GLN A 199 -17.72 -20.33 -17.31
C GLN A 199 -16.77 -20.82 -18.42
N ALA A 200 -16.22 -19.93 -19.25
CA ALA A 200 -15.27 -20.28 -20.31
C ALA A 200 -14.03 -21.00 -19.75
N LYS A 201 -13.45 -20.50 -18.66
CA LYS A 201 -12.29 -21.11 -17.99
C LYS A 201 -12.63 -22.49 -17.40
N ARG A 202 -13.83 -22.65 -16.83
CA ARG A 202 -14.34 -23.96 -16.34
C ARG A 202 -14.53 -24.93 -17.50
N VAL A 203 -15.10 -24.49 -18.62
CA VAL A 203 -15.29 -25.31 -19.83
C VAL A 203 -13.95 -25.72 -20.42
N SER A 204 -13.00 -24.81 -20.61
CA SER A 204 -11.64 -25.14 -21.08
C SER A 204 -10.95 -26.15 -20.16
N ARG A 205 -11.04 -26.00 -18.83
CA ARG A 205 -10.46 -26.99 -17.89
C ARG A 205 -11.12 -28.37 -18.04
N ARG A 206 -12.44 -28.42 -18.21
CA ARG A 206 -13.16 -29.68 -18.44
C ARG A 206 -12.73 -30.35 -19.74
N ILE A 207 -12.65 -29.59 -20.84
CA ILE A 207 -12.19 -30.09 -22.14
C ILE A 207 -10.74 -30.59 -22.05
N ASN A 208 -9.86 -29.84 -21.41
CA ASN A 208 -8.46 -30.24 -21.31
C ASN A 208 -8.30 -31.50 -20.46
N ASN A 209 -9.08 -31.64 -19.38
CA ASN A 209 -9.12 -32.87 -18.59
C ASN A 209 -9.69 -34.05 -19.38
N SER A 210 -10.75 -33.86 -20.17
CA SER A 210 -11.33 -34.94 -20.97
C SER A 210 -10.39 -35.40 -22.09
N LEU A 211 -9.68 -34.48 -22.74
CA LEU A 211 -8.66 -34.81 -23.75
C LEU A 211 -7.51 -35.61 -23.15
N ARG A 212 -7.01 -35.25 -21.96
CA ARG A 212 -5.95 -36.01 -21.26
C ARG A 212 -6.41 -37.42 -20.89
N VAL A 213 -7.65 -37.58 -20.43
CA VAL A 213 -8.23 -38.90 -20.14
C VAL A 213 -8.34 -39.73 -21.43
N SER A 214 -8.80 -39.13 -22.52
CA SER A 214 -8.93 -39.81 -23.82
C SER A 214 -7.57 -40.27 -24.37
N GLN A 215 -6.54 -39.42 -24.28
CA GLN A 215 -5.16 -39.77 -24.65
C GLN A 215 -4.62 -40.94 -23.81
N ASN A 216 -4.76 -40.88 -22.49
CA ASN A 216 -4.33 -41.95 -21.58
C ASN A 216 -5.04 -43.29 -21.89
N LEU A 217 -6.34 -43.26 -22.22
CA LEU A 217 -7.06 -44.46 -22.66
C LEU A 217 -6.57 -45.02 -23.99
N GLY A 218 -6.24 -44.13 -24.95
CA GLY A 218 -5.68 -44.52 -26.25
C GLY A 218 -4.33 -45.21 -26.10
N ASP A 219 -3.45 -44.66 -25.26
CA ASP A 219 -2.13 -45.21 -24.98
C ASP A 219 -2.23 -46.56 -24.23
N ALA A 220 -3.15 -46.66 -23.27
CA ALA A 220 -3.43 -47.92 -22.58
C ALA A 220 -3.92 -49.02 -23.55
N LYS A 221 -4.82 -48.68 -24.49
CA LYS A 221 -5.28 -49.63 -25.52
C LYS A 221 -4.16 -50.09 -26.44
N LYS A 222 -3.27 -49.19 -26.88
CA LYS A 222 -2.08 -49.54 -27.68
C LYS A 222 -1.14 -50.47 -26.92
N LEU A 223 -0.90 -50.20 -25.64
CA LEU A 223 -0.07 -51.05 -24.78
C LEU A 223 -0.66 -52.45 -24.59
N ILE A 224 -1.98 -52.55 -24.40
CA ILE A 224 -2.68 -53.84 -24.29
C ILE A 224 -2.58 -54.59 -25.61
N SER A 225 -2.90 -53.95 -26.74
CA SER A 225 -2.81 -54.55 -28.08
C SER A 225 -1.42 -55.09 -28.40
N ASN A 226 -0.36 -54.34 -28.06
CA ASN A 226 1.02 -54.79 -28.26
C ASN A 226 1.38 -55.98 -27.35
N LYS A 227 0.81 -56.07 -26.13
CA LYS A 227 1.01 -57.23 -25.25
C LYS A 227 0.26 -58.48 -25.74
N THR A 228 -0.97 -58.35 -26.25
CA THR A 228 -1.72 -59.48 -26.81
C THR A 228 -1.11 -59.97 -28.12
N GLY A 229 -0.67 -59.07 -29.00
CA GLY A 229 0.04 -59.43 -30.24
C GLY A 229 1.38 -60.13 -30.00
N ARG A 230 2.12 -59.77 -28.93
CA ARG A 230 3.34 -60.51 -28.54
C ARG A 230 3.06 -61.90 -27.97
N LYS A 231 1.92 -62.11 -27.28
CA LYS A 231 1.56 -63.43 -26.73
C LYS A 231 1.12 -64.43 -27.79
N SER A 232 0.45 -63.99 -28.87
CA SER A 232 0.03 -64.90 -29.95
C SER A 232 1.20 -65.39 -30.81
N VAL A 233 2.26 -64.59 -30.95
CA VAL A 233 3.46 -64.96 -31.72
C VAL A 233 4.32 -66.00 -30.98
N ASN A 234 4.30 -66.04 -29.65
CA ASN A 234 5.09 -66.99 -28.85
C ASN A 234 4.37 -68.32 -28.53
N LEU A 235 3.14 -68.54 -29.01
CA LEU A 235 2.38 -69.78 -28.83
C LEU A 235 2.31 -70.64 -30.10
N THR A 236 3.04 -70.25 -31.16
CA THR A 236 3.04 -70.93 -32.48
C THR A 236 4.41 -71.51 -32.86
N SER A 237 5.31 -71.67 -31.89
CA SER A 237 6.61 -72.35 -32.05
C SER A 237 6.68 -73.61 -31.21
#